data_AF-A0A1B9J0Y0-F1
#
_entry.id   AF-A0A1B9J0Y0-F1
#
_cell.length_a   1.000
_cell.length_b   1.000
_cell.length_c   1.000
_cell.angle_alpha   90.00
_cell.angle_beta   90.00
_cell.angle_gamma   90.00
#
_symmetry.space_group_name_H-M   'P 1'
#
loop_
_entity.id
_entity.type
_entity.pdbx_description
1 polymer ?
#
loop_
_entity_poly.entity_id
_entity_poly.type
_entity_poly.pdbx_seq_one_letter_code
_entity_poly.pdbx_strand_id
1 'polypeptide(L)'
;MPLVHRPTFAEQLATRRDLVDNDFRALLLSIVAYVISQLPTSRLVNEKFDIEALKSLQRKCHRTCRALQRTCYGPTTCTQISTIIFDTFYLLSIGLGHTASARLGHAIQLAFSMGMHSDEKTDALGLDPIEVQLRRRVFWQLYATDKTRAISDLPMMINDFQGVCSLPEPVDDEFITIQGSFLQPPSRPSAICGFIVVSKLFKILSECLFHHRCIMAKIQLTDTACTETLEDRLQEVLRDFPDGSYKLSGNNDGIVQNMLAVQRANILITAAICKFALSHKEQLAKEREAIAREIHSSLMK
;
A
#
# COMPACT_ATOMS: atom_id res chain seq x y z
N MET A 1 3.70 -5.02 2.51
CA MET A 1 2.54 -4.66 1.67
C MET A 1 1.47 -5.73 1.84
N PRO A 2 0.25 -5.42 2.34
CA PRO A 2 -0.73 -6.42 2.78
C PRO A 2 -1.63 -6.91 1.62
N LEU A 3 -1.04 -7.47 0.56
CA LEU A 3 -1.79 -7.91 -0.64
C LEU A 3 -2.07 -9.41 -0.70
N VAL A 4 -1.75 -10.14 0.37
CA VAL A 4 -2.01 -11.57 0.49
C VAL A 4 -2.59 -11.86 1.86
N HIS A 5 -3.49 -12.85 1.91
CA HIS A 5 -4.00 -13.37 3.16
C HIS A 5 -3.02 -14.42 3.66
N ARG A 6 -2.32 -14.14 4.76
CA ARG A 6 -1.17 -14.93 5.21
C ARG A 6 -1.47 -16.42 5.39
N PRO A 7 -2.54 -16.85 6.11
CA PRO A 7 -2.86 -18.27 6.27
C PRO A 7 -3.08 -18.98 4.93
N THR A 8 -3.92 -18.39 4.07
CA THR A 8 -4.23 -18.94 2.74
C THR A 8 -3.00 -19.01 1.85
N PHE A 9 -2.16 -17.98 1.85
CA PHE A 9 -0.93 -17.96 1.07
C PHE A 9 0.06 -19.05 1.55
N ALA A 10 0.20 -19.22 2.87
CA ALA A 10 1.06 -20.24 3.44
C ALA A 10 0.59 -21.66 3.09
N GLU A 11 -0.72 -21.91 3.15
CA GLU A 11 -1.32 -23.17 2.74
C GLU A 11 -1.09 -23.46 1.25
N GLN A 12 -1.33 -22.46 0.38
CA GLN A 12 -1.10 -22.59 -1.06
C GLN A 12 0.37 -22.86 -1.41
N LEU A 13 1.29 -22.29 -0.65
CA LEU A 13 2.71 -22.56 -0.80
C LEU A 13 3.07 -23.98 -0.32
N ALA A 14 2.54 -24.41 0.82
CA ALA A 14 2.78 -25.75 1.38
C ALA A 14 2.24 -26.86 0.45
N THR A 15 1.09 -26.62 -0.17
CA THR A 15 0.43 -27.53 -1.12
C THR A 15 0.99 -27.45 -2.54
N ARG A 16 2.04 -26.63 -2.77
CA ARG A 16 2.69 -26.45 -4.08
C ARG A 16 1.74 -26.04 -5.19
N ARG A 17 0.76 -25.16 -4.85
CA ARG A 17 -0.16 -24.58 -5.83
C ARG A 17 0.57 -23.88 -6.99
N ASP A 18 1.82 -23.42 -6.77
CA ASP A 18 2.69 -22.83 -7.78
C ASP A 18 2.99 -23.75 -8.99
N LEU A 19 2.85 -25.06 -8.82
CA LEU A 19 3.10 -26.01 -9.90
C LEU A 19 1.92 -26.12 -10.88
N VAL A 20 0.71 -25.81 -10.43
CA VAL A 20 -0.53 -26.01 -11.20
C VAL A 20 -1.21 -24.71 -11.58
N ASP A 21 -1.07 -23.67 -10.74
CA ASP A 21 -1.74 -22.39 -10.92
C ASP A 21 -0.74 -21.31 -11.36
N ASN A 22 -0.91 -20.86 -12.60
CA ASN A 22 -0.05 -19.84 -13.20
C ASN A 22 -0.17 -18.47 -12.52
N ASP A 23 -1.35 -18.09 -12.05
CA ASP A 23 -1.57 -16.80 -11.40
C ASP A 23 -0.91 -16.79 -10.02
N PHE A 24 -1.08 -17.87 -9.24
CA PHE A 24 -0.40 -18.02 -7.96
C PHE A 24 1.13 -18.05 -8.14
N ARG A 25 1.63 -18.77 -9.16
CA ARG A 25 3.06 -18.79 -9.48
C ARG A 25 3.58 -17.41 -9.87
N ALA A 26 2.83 -16.67 -10.70
CA ALA A 26 3.20 -15.31 -11.09
C ALA A 26 3.24 -14.38 -9.87
N LEU A 27 2.24 -14.47 -8.97
CA LEU A 27 2.20 -13.73 -7.72
C LEU A 27 3.44 -14.04 -6.87
N LEU A 28 3.73 -15.32 -6.61
CA LEU A 28 4.89 -15.75 -5.82
C LEU A 28 6.20 -15.17 -6.38
N LEU A 29 6.42 -15.29 -7.69
CA LEU A 29 7.62 -14.76 -8.35
C LEU A 29 7.68 -13.23 -8.29
N SER A 30 6.54 -12.53 -8.38
CA SER A 30 6.48 -11.08 -8.24
C SER A 30 6.84 -10.62 -6.82
N ILE A 31 6.40 -11.36 -5.80
CA ILE A 31 6.73 -11.12 -4.40
C ILE A 31 8.23 -11.29 -4.18
N VAL A 32 8.84 -12.36 -4.72
CA VAL A 32 10.30 -12.57 -4.61
C VAL A 32 11.07 -11.41 -5.25
N ALA A 33 10.70 -11.01 -6.48
CA ALA A 33 11.36 -9.89 -7.16
C ALA A 33 11.21 -8.57 -6.39
N TYR A 34 10.02 -8.31 -5.84
CA TYR A 34 9.75 -7.14 -5.01
C TYR A 34 10.55 -7.15 -3.70
N VAL A 35 10.59 -8.26 -2.98
CA VAL A 35 11.33 -8.37 -1.71
C VAL A 35 12.82 -8.10 -1.93
N ILE A 36 13.41 -8.63 -3.00
CA ILE A 36 14.81 -8.35 -3.36
C ILE A 36 15.01 -6.87 -3.73
N SER A 37 14.02 -6.21 -4.34
CA SER A 37 14.08 -4.77 -4.65
C SER A 37 14.00 -3.86 -3.42
N GLN A 38 13.25 -4.27 -2.38
CA GLN A 38 12.89 -3.38 -1.28
C GLN A 38 13.73 -3.58 -0.01
N LEU A 39 14.29 -4.77 0.19
CA LEU A 39 15.11 -5.03 1.37
C LEU A 39 16.58 -4.63 1.13
N PRO A 40 17.26 -4.07 2.14
CA PRO A 40 18.68 -3.81 2.06
C PRO A 40 19.44 -5.10 1.73
N THR A 41 20.37 -5.03 0.78
CA THR A 41 21.19 -6.17 0.33
C THR A 41 21.89 -6.88 1.50
N SER A 42 22.30 -6.14 2.54
CA SER A 42 22.92 -6.69 3.76
C SER A 42 22.02 -7.65 4.55
N ARG A 43 20.69 -7.55 4.43
CA ARG A 43 19.75 -8.48 5.07
C ARG A 43 19.49 -9.74 4.26
N LEU A 44 19.82 -9.71 2.97
CA LEU A 44 19.53 -10.80 2.02
C LEU A 44 20.77 -11.63 1.70
N VAL A 45 21.94 -11.00 1.69
CA VAL A 45 23.20 -11.68 1.41
C VAL A 45 23.49 -12.70 2.51
N ASN A 46 23.80 -13.91 2.09
CA ASN A 46 24.19 -15.02 2.94
C ASN A 46 25.10 -15.98 2.15
N GLU A 47 25.54 -17.07 2.78
CA GLU A 47 26.42 -18.07 2.15
C GLU A 47 25.90 -18.62 0.82
N LYS A 48 24.58 -18.66 0.61
CA LYS A 48 23.94 -19.18 -0.62
C LYS A 48 23.67 -18.11 -1.67
N PHE A 49 23.58 -16.85 -1.27
CA PHE A 49 23.15 -15.76 -2.15
C PHE A 49 24.08 -14.55 -1.97
N ASP A 50 24.99 -14.38 -2.92
CA ASP A 50 25.73 -13.13 -3.08
C ASP A 50 24.90 -12.07 -3.83
N ILE A 51 25.47 -10.87 -4.00
CA ILE A 51 24.79 -9.74 -4.63
C ILE A 51 24.39 -10.06 -6.08
N GLU A 52 25.25 -10.70 -6.85
CA GLU A 52 24.99 -11.01 -8.25
C GLU A 52 23.96 -12.14 -8.41
N ALA A 53 23.99 -13.14 -7.54
CA ALA A 53 22.98 -14.19 -7.45
C ALA A 53 21.61 -13.60 -7.12
N LEU A 54 21.52 -12.66 -6.17
CA LEU A 54 20.27 -11.96 -5.84
C LEU A 54 19.73 -11.16 -7.04
N LYS A 55 20.58 -10.39 -7.73
CA LYS A 55 20.18 -9.66 -8.95
C LYS A 55 19.73 -10.61 -10.06
N SER A 56 20.44 -11.72 -10.26
CA SER A 56 20.10 -12.74 -11.26
C SER A 56 18.75 -13.38 -10.95
N LEU A 57 18.52 -13.78 -9.69
CA LEU A 57 17.27 -14.34 -9.22
C LEU A 57 16.12 -13.36 -9.40
N GLN A 58 16.30 -12.12 -8.97
CA GLN A 58 15.29 -11.06 -9.12
C GLN A 58 14.87 -10.87 -10.59
N ARG A 59 15.84 -10.74 -11.51
CA ARG A 59 15.56 -10.60 -12.95
C ARG A 59 14.86 -11.84 -13.51
N LYS A 60 15.28 -13.05 -13.11
CA LYS A 60 14.66 -14.31 -13.54
C LYS A 60 13.21 -14.41 -13.05
N CYS A 61 12.95 -14.10 -11.79
CA CYS A 61 11.61 -14.08 -11.21
C CYS A 61 10.70 -13.09 -11.93
N HIS A 62 11.15 -11.83 -12.12
CA HIS A 62 10.37 -10.83 -12.83
C HIS A 62 10.07 -11.25 -14.28
N ARG A 63 11.08 -11.69 -15.05
CA ARG A 63 10.88 -12.12 -16.45
C ARG A 63 9.89 -13.29 -16.55
N THR A 64 10.01 -14.27 -15.67
CA THR A 64 9.12 -15.44 -15.65
C THR A 64 7.70 -15.04 -15.26
N CYS A 65 7.53 -14.20 -14.23
CA CYS A 65 6.24 -13.63 -13.85
C CYS A 65 5.57 -12.91 -15.03
N ARG A 66 6.31 -12.06 -15.75
CA ARG A 66 5.79 -11.33 -16.92
C ARG A 66 5.40 -12.25 -18.07
N ALA A 67 6.10 -13.37 -18.28
CA ALA A 67 5.73 -14.35 -19.28
C ALA A 67 4.40 -15.04 -18.91
N LEU A 68 4.21 -15.41 -17.65
CA LEU A 68 2.98 -16.05 -17.16
C LEU A 68 1.76 -15.13 -17.28
N GLN A 69 1.92 -13.83 -17.00
CA GLN A 69 0.82 -12.87 -17.12
C GLN A 69 0.31 -12.68 -18.56
N ARG A 70 1.16 -12.92 -19.58
CA ARG A 70 0.77 -12.78 -20.99
C ARG A 70 -0.09 -13.94 -21.48
N THR A 71 -0.08 -15.05 -20.76
CA THR A 71 -0.73 -16.30 -21.17
C THR A 71 -2.10 -16.51 -20.51
N CYS A 72 -2.57 -15.58 -19.68
CA CYS A 72 -3.82 -15.72 -18.94
C CYS A 72 -5.02 -15.31 -19.81
N TYR A 73 -5.83 -16.29 -20.20
CA TYR A 73 -7.13 -16.12 -20.88
C TYR A 73 -8.24 -16.54 -19.91
N GLY A 74 -8.58 -15.68 -18.96
CA GLY A 74 -9.57 -15.97 -17.92
C GLY A 74 -10.12 -14.71 -17.28
N PRO A 75 -11.14 -14.84 -16.39
CA PRO A 75 -11.67 -13.71 -15.64
C PRO A 75 -10.57 -13.08 -14.78
N THR A 76 -10.59 -11.76 -14.66
CA THR A 76 -9.61 -11.05 -13.85
C THR A 76 -9.76 -11.40 -12.38
N THR A 77 -8.64 -11.71 -11.72
CA THR A 77 -8.60 -12.06 -10.29
C THR A 77 -7.89 -10.99 -9.47
N CYS A 78 -8.21 -10.92 -8.17
CA CYS A 78 -7.51 -10.05 -7.22
C CYS A 78 -5.99 -10.34 -7.23
N THR A 79 -5.61 -11.63 -7.30
CA THR A 79 -4.23 -12.11 -7.43
C THR A 79 -3.48 -11.49 -8.62
N GLN A 80 -4.12 -11.40 -9.79
CA GLN A 80 -3.50 -10.79 -10.97
C GLN A 80 -3.23 -9.31 -10.76
N ILE A 81 -4.17 -8.57 -10.15
CA ILE A 81 -3.98 -7.14 -9.82
C ILE A 81 -2.84 -6.98 -8.80
N SER A 82 -2.81 -7.78 -7.73
CA SER A 82 -1.71 -7.78 -6.75
C SER A 82 -0.36 -8.03 -7.43
N THR A 83 -0.30 -8.97 -8.38
CA THR A 83 0.91 -9.27 -9.15
C THR A 83 1.37 -8.08 -9.99
N ILE A 84 0.44 -7.33 -10.60
CA ILE A 84 0.75 -6.10 -11.35
C ILE A 84 1.24 -4.98 -10.41
N ILE A 85 0.72 -4.92 -9.18
CA ILE A 85 1.21 -3.95 -8.17
C ILE A 85 2.67 -4.25 -7.81
N PHE A 86 3.01 -5.51 -7.50
CA PHE A 86 4.40 -5.90 -7.24
C PHE A 86 5.33 -5.62 -8.43
N ASP A 87 4.88 -5.91 -9.66
CA ASP A 87 5.57 -5.59 -10.91
C ASP A 87 5.82 -4.08 -11.06
N THR A 88 4.83 -3.25 -10.73
CA THR A 88 4.96 -1.77 -10.73
C THR A 88 6.10 -1.33 -9.82
N PHE A 89 6.16 -1.81 -8.58
CA PHE A 89 7.24 -1.46 -7.65
C PHE A 89 8.61 -1.98 -8.08
N TYR A 90 8.67 -3.16 -8.68
CA TYR A 90 9.90 -3.66 -9.28
C TYR A 90 10.40 -2.73 -10.38
N LEU A 91 9.53 -2.33 -11.32
CA LEU A 91 9.88 -1.43 -12.42
C LEU A 91 10.37 -0.07 -11.92
N LEU A 92 9.77 0.46 -10.86
CA LEU A 92 10.24 1.68 -10.21
C LEU A 92 11.65 1.50 -9.62
N SER A 93 11.94 0.37 -8.99
CA SER A 93 13.25 0.11 -8.38
C SER A 93 14.40 0.05 -9.39
N ILE A 94 14.11 -0.24 -10.66
CA ILE A 94 15.09 -0.26 -11.75
C ILE A 94 15.02 0.97 -12.67
N GLY A 95 14.32 2.03 -12.25
CA GLY A 95 14.26 3.30 -12.97
C GLY A 95 13.33 3.34 -14.19
N LEU A 96 12.49 2.32 -14.40
CA LEU A 96 11.57 2.26 -15.54
C LEU A 96 10.22 2.94 -15.23
N GLY A 97 10.28 4.23 -14.91
CA GLY A 97 9.14 5.01 -14.42
C GLY A 97 7.91 5.07 -15.35
N HIS A 98 8.12 5.23 -16.66
CA HIS A 98 7.01 5.26 -17.63
C HIS A 98 6.34 3.89 -17.79
N THR A 99 7.14 2.82 -17.84
CA THR A 99 6.63 1.45 -17.87
C THR A 99 5.84 1.17 -16.59
N ALA A 100 6.35 1.59 -15.43
CA ALA A 100 5.63 1.47 -14.16
C ALA A 100 4.29 2.24 -14.18
N SER A 101 4.24 3.47 -14.72
CA SER A 101 2.97 4.20 -14.90
C SER A 101 1.96 3.41 -15.73
N ALA A 102 2.37 2.86 -16.87
CA ALA A 102 1.48 2.10 -17.74
C ALA A 102 0.92 0.85 -17.04
N ARG A 103 1.76 0.19 -16.22
CA ARG A 103 1.35 -0.97 -15.43
C ARG A 103 0.39 -0.60 -14.30
N LEU A 104 0.65 0.50 -13.61
CA LEU A 104 -0.26 1.03 -12.60
C LEU A 104 -1.62 1.38 -13.21
N GLY A 105 -1.64 2.11 -14.33
CA GLY A 105 -2.90 2.45 -15.02
C GLY A 105 -3.70 1.21 -15.43
N HIS A 106 -3.02 0.16 -15.90
CA HIS A 106 -3.66 -1.12 -16.19
C HIS A 106 -4.27 -1.77 -14.93
N ALA A 107 -3.54 -1.81 -13.81
CA ALA A 107 -4.05 -2.37 -12.55
C ALA A 107 -5.26 -1.58 -12.02
N ILE A 108 -5.22 -0.24 -12.11
CA ILE A 108 -6.33 0.64 -11.73
C ILE A 108 -7.56 0.36 -12.59
N GLN A 109 -7.39 0.26 -13.91
CA GLN A 109 -8.49 -0.07 -14.81
C GLN A 109 -9.14 -1.41 -14.46
N LEU A 110 -8.34 -2.45 -14.17
CA LEU A 110 -8.85 -3.75 -13.75
C LEU A 110 -9.61 -3.68 -12.42
N ALA A 111 -9.09 -2.93 -11.43
CA ALA A 111 -9.76 -2.75 -10.14
C ALA A 111 -11.11 -2.05 -10.28
N PHE A 112 -11.21 -1.03 -11.14
CA PHE A 112 -12.49 -0.39 -11.48
C PHE A 112 -13.45 -1.36 -12.17
N SER A 113 -12.98 -2.11 -13.17
CA SER A 113 -13.79 -3.12 -13.88
C SER A 113 -14.30 -4.22 -12.95
N MET A 114 -13.55 -4.58 -11.90
CA MET A 114 -13.95 -5.54 -10.88
C MET A 114 -14.84 -4.94 -9.77
N GLY A 115 -15.18 -3.65 -9.85
CA GLY A 115 -16.04 -2.99 -8.86
C GLY A 115 -15.37 -2.69 -7.51
N MET A 116 -14.05 -2.82 -7.38
CA MET A 116 -13.34 -2.71 -6.09
C MET A 116 -13.40 -1.33 -5.43
N HIS A 117 -13.90 -0.31 -6.14
CA HIS A 117 -14.07 1.06 -5.67
C HIS A 117 -15.39 1.28 -4.89
N SER A 118 -16.26 0.27 -4.80
CA SER A 118 -17.59 0.36 -4.22
C SER A 118 -17.89 -0.87 -3.38
N ASP A 119 -18.28 -0.67 -2.12
CA ASP A 119 -18.73 -1.77 -1.25
C ASP A 119 -20.02 -2.38 -1.79
N GLU A 120 -20.98 -1.58 -2.24
CA GLU A 120 -22.23 -2.08 -2.87
C GLU A 120 -21.95 -3.06 -4.02
N LYS A 121 -21.04 -2.70 -4.94
CA LYS A 121 -20.65 -3.57 -6.06
C LYS A 121 -19.92 -4.83 -5.59
N THR A 122 -19.16 -4.74 -4.51
CA THR A 122 -18.41 -5.87 -3.95
C THR A 122 -19.36 -6.82 -3.22
N ASP A 123 -20.29 -6.30 -2.43
CA ASP A 123 -21.27 -7.05 -1.66
C ASP A 123 -22.26 -7.78 -2.58
N ALA A 124 -22.64 -7.15 -3.71
CA ALA A 124 -23.50 -7.76 -4.72
C ALA A 124 -22.91 -9.04 -5.36
N LEU A 125 -21.60 -9.27 -5.22
CA LEU A 125 -20.93 -10.47 -5.74
C LEU A 125 -21.00 -11.67 -4.78
N GLY A 126 -21.40 -11.49 -3.53
CA GLY A 126 -21.49 -12.57 -2.53
C GLY A 126 -20.15 -13.26 -2.27
N LEU A 127 -19.05 -12.49 -2.25
CA LEU A 127 -17.69 -13.00 -2.07
C LEU A 127 -17.45 -13.44 -0.63
N ASP A 128 -16.50 -14.35 -0.45
CA ASP A 128 -16.06 -14.71 0.90
C ASP A 128 -15.35 -13.52 1.60
N PRO A 129 -15.35 -13.48 2.95
CA PRO A 129 -14.78 -12.37 3.70
C PRO A 129 -13.29 -12.12 3.43
N ILE A 130 -12.52 -13.15 3.09
CA ILE A 130 -11.09 -13.02 2.80
C ILE A 130 -10.91 -12.24 1.50
N GLU A 131 -11.64 -12.61 0.44
CA GLU A 131 -11.60 -11.92 -0.85
C GLU A 131 -12.08 -10.46 -0.72
N VAL A 132 -13.13 -10.19 0.06
CA VAL A 132 -13.60 -8.80 0.32
C VAL A 132 -12.48 -7.96 0.94
N GLN A 133 -11.81 -8.46 1.99
CA GLN A 133 -10.72 -7.74 2.65
C GLN A 133 -9.52 -7.57 1.71
N LEU A 134 -9.19 -8.57 0.89
CA LEU A 134 -8.11 -8.46 -0.10
C LEU A 134 -8.40 -7.41 -1.17
N ARG A 135 -9.63 -7.33 -1.67
CA ARG A 135 -10.04 -6.30 -2.64
C ARG A 135 -9.91 -4.89 -2.08
N ARG A 136 -10.35 -4.66 -0.84
CA ARG A 136 -10.16 -3.37 -0.15
C ARG A 136 -8.68 -3.04 -0.02
N ARG A 137 -7.83 -3.99 0.41
CA ARG A 137 -6.38 -3.79 0.54
C ARG A 137 -5.72 -3.49 -0.81
N VAL A 138 -6.10 -4.19 -1.88
CA VAL A 138 -5.62 -3.95 -3.25
C VAL A 138 -6.03 -2.56 -3.73
N PHE A 139 -7.29 -2.17 -3.58
CA PHE A 139 -7.78 -0.87 -4.01
C PHE A 139 -7.06 0.27 -3.28
N TRP A 140 -6.95 0.19 -1.95
CA TRP A 140 -6.26 1.21 -1.15
C TRP A 140 -4.75 1.26 -1.44
N GLN A 141 -4.12 0.13 -1.80
CA GLN A 141 -2.72 0.13 -2.25
C GLN A 141 -2.56 0.83 -3.60
N LEU A 142 -3.48 0.60 -4.55
CA LEU A 142 -3.50 1.31 -5.84
C LEU A 142 -3.72 2.81 -5.64
N TYR A 143 -4.68 3.16 -4.77
CA TYR A 143 -4.99 4.54 -4.40
C TYR A 143 -3.75 5.25 -3.85
N ALA A 144 -3.10 4.68 -2.84
CA ALA A 144 -1.87 5.22 -2.27
C ALA A 144 -0.78 5.40 -3.33
N THR A 145 -0.55 4.38 -4.18
CA THR A 145 0.48 4.42 -5.22
C THR A 145 0.18 5.52 -6.26
N ASP A 146 -1.07 5.67 -6.68
CA ASP A 146 -1.50 6.75 -7.58
C ASP A 146 -1.22 8.14 -6.98
N LYS A 147 -1.59 8.36 -5.72
CA LYS A 147 -1.37 9.64 -5.04
C LYS A 147 0.10 9.94 -4.78
N THR A 148 0.92 8.94 -4.42
CA THR A 148 2.37 9.11 -4.34
C THR A 148 2.96 9.59 -5.66
N ARG A 149 2.49 9.06 -6.78
CA ARG A 149 2.96 9.47 -8.12
C ARG A 149 2.50 10.87 -8.49
N ALA A 150 1.28 11.23 -8.08
CA ALA A 150 0.69 12.54 -8.34
C ALA A 150 1.39 13.69 -7.60
N ILE A 151 2.21 13.41 -6.57
CA ILE A 151 3.08 14.42 -5.92
C ILE A 151 4.10 15.00 -6.91
N SER A 152 4.58 14.20 -7.88
CA SER A 152 5.52 14.64 -8.92
C SER A 152 4.80 15.16 -10.17
N ASP A 153 3.68 15.87 -9.98
CA ASP A 153 2.85 16.47 -11.04
C ASP A 153 2.26 15.50 -12.09
N LEU A 154 2.34 14.19 -11.88
CA LEU A 154 1.68 13.20 -12.74
C LEU A 154 0.15 13.25 -12.56
N PRO A 155 -0.67 12.98 -13.59
CA PRO A 155 -2.13 12.92 -13.45
C PRO A 155 -2.59 11.93 -12.37
N MET A 156 -3.61 12.32 -11.58
CA MET A 156 -4.29 11.38 -10.68
C MET A 156 -5.21 10.49 -11.53
N MET A 157 -5.02 9.18 -11.45
CA MET A 157 -5.83 8.21 -12.19
C MET A 157 -7.10 7.81 -11.43
N ILE A 158 -7.03 7.74 -10.10
CA ILE A 158 -8.20 7.46 -9.25
C ILE A 158 -8.71 8.79 -8.72
N ASN A 159 -9.90 9.20 -9.16
CA ASN A 159 -10.56 10.38 -8.62
C ASN A 159 -11.65 9.97 -7.64
N ASP A 160 -11.75 10.70 -6.54
CA ASP A 160 -12.59 10.33 -5.41
C ASP A 160 -14.09 10.30 -5.75
N PHE A 161 -14.53 11.12 -6.72
CA PHE A 161 -15.90 11.14 -7.22
C PHE A 161 -16.29 9.87 -7.99
N GLN A 162 -15.31 9.03 -8.39
CA GLN A 162 -15.57 7.74 -9.04
C GLN A 162 -15.94 6.64 -8.03
N GLY A 163 -15.89 6.94 -6.73
CA GLY A 163 -16.12 6.01 -5.64
C GLY A 163 -14.81 5.56 -4.99
N VAL A 164 -14.87 5.39 -3.67
CA VAL A 164 -13.78 4.87 -2.84
C VAL A 164 -14.42 3.87 -1.87
N CYS A 165 -13.95 2.63 -1.87
CA CYS A 165 -14.50 1.60 -0.96
C CYS A 165 -14.10 1.88 0.49
N SER A 166 -14.78 1.22 1.42
CA SER A 166 -14.40 1.24 2.84
C SER A 166 -12.94 0.79 3.03
N LEU A 167 -12.34 1.28 4.12
CA LEU A 167 -11.03 0.82 4.58
C LEU A 167 -11.10 -0.68 4.95
N PRO A 168 -9.99 -1.42 4.83
CA PRO A 168 -9.93 -2.78 5.39
C PRO A 168 -10.19 -2.76 6.89
N GLU A 169 -10.73 -3.87 7.40
CA GLU A 169 -10.95 -4.02 8.83
C GLU A 169 -9.60 -4.13 9.58
N PRO A 170 -9.47 -3.54 10.78
CA PRO A 170 -8.25 -3.61 11.58
C PRO A 170 -8.12 -4.96 12.29
N VAL A 171 -8.17 -6.05 11.52
CA VAL A 171 -8.19 -7.44 11.99
C VAL A 171 -7.04 -8.22 11.35
N ASP A 172 -6.32 -8.99 12.15
CA ASP A 172 -5.27 -9.87 11.67
C ASP A 172 -5.83 -11.01 10.81
N ASP A 173 -5.10 -11.40 9.77
CA ASP A 173 -5.49 -12.45 8.83
C ASP A 173 -5.88 -13.77 9.52
N GLU A 174 -5.29 -14.12 10.65
CA GLU A 174 -5.64 -15.35 11.40
C GLU A 174 -7.07 -15.34 11.97
N PHE A 175 -7.70 -14.16 12.05
CA PHE A 175 -9.07 -13.98 12.49
C PHE A 175 -10.04 -13.69 11.33
N ILE A 176 -9.58 -13.76 10.07
CA ILE A 176 -10.44 -13.61 8.89
C ILE A 176 -10.56 -14.98 8.23
N THR A 177 -11.77 -15.51 8.18
CA THR A 177 -12.07 -16.86 7.69
C THR A 177 -13.18 -16.81 6.63
N ILE A 178 -13.41 -17.93 5.94
CA ILE A 178 -14.54 -18.05 5.01
C ILE A 178 -15.90 -17.91 5.72
N GLN A 179 -15.96 -18.13 7.03
CA GLN A 179 -17.17 -17.99 7.85
C GLN A 179 -17.41 -16.56 8.31
N GLY A 180 -16.40 -15.69 8.27
CA GLY A 180 -16.51 -14.32 8.78
C GLY A 180 -15.19 -13.75 9.27
N SER A 181 -15.27 -12.48 9.69
CA SER A 181 -14.20 -11.75 10.37
C SER A 181 -14.48 -11.72 11.87
N PHE A 182 -13.52 -12.19 12.67
CA PHE A 182 -13.62 -12.26 14.13
C PHE A 182 -12.88 -11.08 14.80
N LEU A 183 -13.20 -10.84 16.07
CA LEU A 183 -12.65 -9.69 16.80
C LEU A 183 -11.14 -9.76 16.96
N GLN A 184 -10.47 -8.64 16.67
CA GLN A 184 -9.05 -8.46 16.99
C GLN A 184 -8.84 -8.55 18.51
N PRO A 185 -7.84 -9.33 18.99
CA PRO A 185 -7.53 -9.40 20.41
C PRO A 185 -7.16 -8.02 20.98
N PRO A 186 -7.71 -7.60 22.13
CA PRO A 186 -7.44 -6.29 22.72
C PRO A 186 -5.99 -6.13 23.21
N SER A 187 -5.25 -7.24 23.34
CA SER A 187 -3.86 -7.26 23.80
C SER A 187 -2.85 -6.80 22.75
N ARG A 188 -3.22 -6.71 21.46
CA ARG A 188 -2.31 -6.28 20.39
C ARG A 188 -3.01 -5.56 19.25
N PRO A 189 -2.38 -4.54 18.65
CA PRO A 189 -2.90 -3.92 17.44
C PRO A 189 -2.82 -4.91 16.28
N SER A 190 -3.71 -4.75 15.29
CA SER A 190 -3.61 -5.52 14.07
C SER A 190 -2.35 -5.14 13.27
N ALA A 191 -1.77 -6.14 12.63
CA ALA A 191 -0.70 -6.05 11.66
C ALA A 191 -0.95 -5.01 10.55
N ILE A 192 -2.20 -4.73 10.20
CA ILE A 192 -2.55 -3.78 9.13
C ILE A 192 -2.98 -2.41 9.64
N CYS A 193 -2.90 -2.12 10.94
CA CYS A 193 -3.32 -0.84 11.51
C CYS A 193 -2.60 0.35 10.85
N GLY A 194 -1.27 0.25 10.65
CA GLY A 194 -0.52 1.30 9.97
C GLY A 194 -0.91 1.48 8.51
N PHE A 195 -1.29 0.41 7.81
CA PHE A 195 -1.81 0.51 6.44
C PHE A 195 -3.14 1.27 6.40
N ILE A 196 -4.03 1.04 7.37
CA ILE A 196 -5.31 1.75 7.49
C ILE A 196 -5.08 3.24 7.77
N VAL A 197 -4.19 3.57 8.70
CA VAL A 197 -3.85 4.98 9.03
C VAL A 197 -3.24 5.68 7.82
N VAL A 198 -2.25 5.06 7.17
CA VAL A 198 -1.64 5.61 5.94
C VAL A 198 -2.67 5.78 4.84
N SER A 199 -3.64 4.88 4.70
CA SER A 199 -4.73 5.00 3.73
C SER A 199 -5.62 6.22 4.01
N LYS A 200 -5.96 6.49 5.28
CA LYS A 200 -6.64 7.74 5.70
C LYS A 200 -5.82 8.98 5.33
N LEU A 201 -4.51 8.96 5.56
CA LEU A 201 -3.63 10.07 5.19
C LEU A 201 -3.58 10.29 3.67
N PHE A 202 -3.53 9.21 2.87
CA PHE A 202 -3.60 9.33 1.41
C PHE A 202 -4.93 9.90 0.91
N LYS A 203 -6.03 9.66 1.64
CA LYS A 203 -7.31 10.30 1.34
C LYS A 203 -7.22 11.81 1.52
N ILE A 204 -6.65 12.28 2.63
CA ILE A 204 -6.37 13.71 2.86
C ILE A 204 -5.45 14.26 1.76
N LEU A 205 -4.36 13.54 1.44
CA LEU A 205 -3.43 13.96 0.38
C LEU A 205 -4.11 14.11 -0.99
N SER A 206 -5.06 13.23 -1.33
CA SER A 206 -5.85 13.33 -2.56
C SER A 206 -6.58 14.65 -2.65
N GLU A 207 -7.25 15.05 -1.56
CA GLU A 207 -7.96 16.32 -1.46
C GLU A 207 -6.97 17.48 -1.60
N CYS A 208 -5.84 17.47 -0.87
CA CYS A 208 -4.80 18.49 -1.01
C CYS A 208 -4.31 18.64 -2.45
N LEU A 209 -4.02 17.53 -3.13
CA LEU A 209 -3.55 17.52 -4.52
C LEU A 209 -4.63 18.04 -5.48
N PHE A 210 -5.90 17.71 -5.25
CA PHE A 210 -7.02 18.22 -6.01
C PHE A 210 -7.14 19.75 -5.85
N HIS A 211 -7.15 20.25 -4.61
CA HIS A 211 -7.19 21.68 -4.30
C HIS A 211 -6.03 22.43 -4.97
N HIS A 212 -4.81 21.91 -4.84
CA HIS A 212 -3.63 22.50 -5.47
C HIS A 212 -3.78 22.60 -6.99
N ARG A 213 -4.29 21.56 -7.65
CA ARG A 213 -4.51 21.53 -9.10
C ARG A 213 -5.62 22.50 -9.53
N CYS A 214 -6.69 22.62 -8.78
CA CYS A 214 -7.75 23.61 -9.06
C CYS A 214 -7.19 25.04 -9.02
N ILE A 215 -6.37 25.37 -8.02
CA ILE A 215 -5.71 26.68 -7.92
C ILE A 215 -4.80 26.91 -9.13
N MET A 216 -3.95 25.94 -9.47
CA MET A 216 -3.05 26.04 -10.64
C MET A 216 -3.80 26.18 -11.97
N ALA A 217 -4.95 25.52 -12.11
CA ALA A 217 -5.81 25.60 -13.28
C ALA A 217 -6.76 26.82 -13.28
N LYS A 218 -6.72 27.66 -12.23
CA LYS A 218 -7.62 28.82 -12.02
C LYS A 218 -9.11 28.43 -12.03
N ILE A 219 -9.43 27.25 -11.53
CA ILE A 219 -10.80 26.77 -11.38
C ILE A 219 -11.33 27.31 -10.05
N GLN A 220 -12.35 28.18 -10.09
CA GLN A 220 -13.00 28.77 -8.91
C GLN A 220 -13.90 27.75 -8.20
N LEU A 221 -13.29 26.75 -7.55
CA LEU A 221 -14.00 25.76 -6.71
C LEU A 221 -13.49 25.73 -5.26
N THR A 222 -12.40 26.44 -4.93
CA THR A 222 -11.69 26.24 -3.67
C THR A 222 -11.78 27.45 -2.75
N ASP A 223 -12.49 27.27 -1.64
CA ASP A 223 -12.52 28.17 -0.48
C ASP A 223 -11.35 27.87 0.47
N THR A 224 -10.79 28.91 1.09
CA THR A 224 -9.72 28.80 2.10
C THR A 224 -10.16 28.03 3.35
N ALA A 225 -11.47 27.99 3.66
CA ALA A 225 -12.00 27.18 4.76
C ALA A 225 -11.71 25.66 4.59
N CYS A 226 -11.47 25.21 3.36
CA CYS A 226 -11.21 23.81 3.07
C CYS A 226 -9.82 23.35 3.58
N THR A 227 -8.81 24.23 3.56
CA THR A 227 -7.46 23.88 4.02
C THR A 227 -7.39 23.71 5.53
N GLU A 228 -8.10 24.56 6.29
CA GLU A 228 -8.19 24.46 7.77
C GLU A 228 -8.85 23.13 8.16
N THR A 229 -9.95 22.77 7.48
CA THR A 229 -10.66 21.50 7.71
C THR A 229 -9.76 20.28 7.44
N LEU A 230 -8.90 20.35 6.42
CA LEU A 230 -7.95 19.26 6.09
C LEU A 230 -6.84 19.13 7.13
N GLU A 231 -6.37 20.24 7.69
CA GLU A 231 -5.37 20.22 8.76
C GLU A 231 -5.94 19.63 10.06
N ASP A 232 -7.16 19.99 10.45
CA ASP A 232 -7.83 19.43 11.62
C ASP A 232 -8.01 17.90 11.50
N ARG A 233 -8.45 17.43 10.33
CA ARG A 233 -8.57 15.99 10.02
C ARG A 233 -7.23 15.27 10.05
N LEU A 234 -6.17 15.91 9.58
CA LEU A 234 -4.81 15.35 9.67
C LEU A 234 -4.39 15.18 11.13
N GLN A 235 -4.64 16.18 11.98
CA GLN A 235 -4.32 16.12 13.41
C GLN A 235 -5.19 15.08 14.15
N GLU A 236 -6.45 14.92 13.77
CA GLU A 236 -7.32 13.85 14.29
C GLU A 236 -6.76 12.47 13.98
N VAL A 237 -6.39 12.20 12.72
CA VAL A 237 -5.81 10.90 12.32
C VAL A 237 -4.50 10.61 13.06
N LEU A 238 -3.69 11.63 13.34
CA LEU A 238 -2.44 11.47 14.10
C LEU A 238 -2.68 11.24 15.60
N ARG A 239 -3.72 11.84 16.18
CA ARG A 239 -4.09 11.64 17.60
C ARG A 239 -4.65 10.25 17.86
N ASP A 240 -5.43 9.71 16.93
CA ASP A 240 -6.02 8.37 17.03
C ASP A 240 -4.99 7.24 16.89
N PHE A 241 -3.74 7.55 16.52
CA PHE A 241 -2.69 6.57 16.38
C PHE A 241 -2.09 6.21 17.75
N PRO A 242 -2.20 4.95 18.21
CA PRO A 242 -1.69 4.54 19.51
C PRO A 242 -0.17 4.67 19.58
N ASP A 243 0.34 5.27 20.66
CA ASP A 243 1.73 5.70 20.85
C ASP A 243 2.80 4.59 20.90
N GLY A 244 2.47 3.35 20.52
CA GLY A 244 3.39 2.22 20.53
C GLY A 244 3.66 1.67 21.94
N SER A 245 2.86 2.06 22.95
CA SER A 245 2.97 1.60 24.34
C SER A 245 2.40 0.18 24.58
N TYR A 246 2.22 -0.62 23.54
CA TYR A 246 1.82 -2.01 23.68
C TYR A 246 2.96 -2.79 24.34
N LYS A 247 2.74 -3.21 25.59
CA LYS A 247 3.61 -4.17 26.27
C LYS A 247 3.45 -5.52 25.60
N LEU A 248 4.27 -5.77 24.59
CA LEU A 248 4.41 -7.09 23.98
C LEU A 248 5.14 -7.99 24.99
N SER A 249 4.65 -9.21 25.19
CA SER A 249 5.29 -10.21 26.06
C SER A 249 5.56 -11.49 25.26
N GLY A 250 6.78 -11.68 24.76
CA GLY A 250 7.20 -12.94 24.14
C GLY A 250 8.45 -12.89 23.23
N ASN A 251 8.94 -14.04 22.79
CA ASN A 251 10.13 -14.12 21.91
C ASN A 251 9.95 -13.47 20.51
N ASN A 252 8.72 -13.16 20.08
CA ASN A 252 8.43 -12.49 18.81
C ASN A 252 8.43 -10.95 18.91
N ASP A 253 8.73 -10.39 20.10
CA ASP A 253 8.62 -8.96 20.38
C ASP A 253 9.48 -8.12 19.42
N GLY A 254 10.68 -8.57 19.07
CA GLY A 254 11.57 -7.83 18.18
C GLY A 254 11.05 -7.69 16.74
N ILE A 255 10.35 -8.69 16.20
CA ILE A 255 9.80 -8.63 14.84
C ILE A 255 8.60 -7.69 14.80
N VAL A 256 7.73 -7.80 15.80
CA VAL A 256 6.53 -6.96 15.92
C VAL A 256 6.90 -5.50 16.18
N GLN A 257 7.88 -5.25 17.06
CA GLN A 257 8.39 -3.89 17.30
C GLN A 257 8.99 -3.26 16.03
N ASN A 258 9.83 -4.00 15.29
CA ASN A 258 10.39 -3.52 14.03
C ASN A 258 9.30 -3.20 13.00
N MET A 259 8.27 -4.04 12.92
CA MET A 259 7.14 -3.82 12.04
C MET A 259 6.36 -2.55 12.41
N LEU A 260 6.06 -2.35 13.70
CA LEU A 260 5.40 -1.14 14.19
C LEU A 260 6.25 0.11 13.95
N ALA A 261 7.57 0.03 14.13
CA ALA A 261 8.49 1.13 13.85
C ALA A 261 8.46 1.54 12.36
N VAL A 262 8.49 0.57 11.45
CA VAL A 262 8.36 0.83 10.00
C VAL A 262 7.00 1.44 9.66
N GLN A 263 5.92 0.98 10.29
CA GLN A 263 4.59 1.58 10.10
C GLN A 263 4.54 3.03 10.59
N ARG A 264 5.10 3.30 11.78
CA ARG A 264 5.21 4.66 12.32
C ARG A 264 6.00 5.58 11.39
N ALA A 265 7.13 5.12 10.85
CA ALA A 265 7.91 5.87 9.88
C ALA A 265 7.09 6.22 8.63
N ASN A 266 6.36 5.25 8.07
CA ASN A 266 5.50 5.49 6.90
C ASN A 266 4.39 6.51 7.21
N ILE A 267 3.73 6.42 8.37
CA ILE A 267 2.70 7.37 8.80
C ILE A 267 3.28 8.79 8.89
N LEU A 268 4.42 8.96 9.57
CA LEU A 268 5.04 10.27 9.75
C LEU A 268 5.50 10.88 8.42
N ILE A 269 6.07 10.07 7.52
CA ILE A 269 6.47 10.53 6.19
C ILE A 269 5.24 10.94 5.36
N THR A 270 4.16 10.16 5.38
CA THR A 270 2.93 10.53 4.66
C THR A 270 2.27 11.77 5.26
N ALA A 271 2.24 11.91 6.58
CA ALA A 271 1.73 13.09 7.25
C ALA A 271 2.54 14.35 6.93
N ALA A 272 3.87 14.23 6.89
CA ALA A 272 4.77 15.29 6.45
C ALA A 272 4.46 15.75 5.02
N ILE A 273 4.21 14.81 4.10
CA ILE A 273 3.81 15.12 2.74
C ILE A 273 2.45 15.84 2.71
N CYS A 274 1.48 15.43 3.55
CA CYS A 274 0.19 16.11 3.65
C CYS A 274 0.34 17.55 4.13
N LYS A 275 1.14 17.79 5.20
CA LYS A 275 1.44 19.14 5.70
C LYS A 275 2.09 20.00 4.62
N PHE A 276 3.05 19.43 3.88
CA PHE A 276 3.69 20.12 2.75
C PHE A 276 2.70 20.48 1.64
N ALA A 277 1.75 19.59 1.33
CA ALA A 277 0.73 19.86 0.33
C ALA A 277 -0.29 20.91 0.78
N LEU A 278 -0.47 21.09 2.10
CA LEU A 278 -1.33 22.11 2.70
C LEU A 278 -0.65 23.47 2.82
N SER A 279 0.67 23.54 3.02
CA SER A 279 1.35 24.81 3.26
C SER A 279 1.52 25.67 2.00
N HIS A 280 1.17 26.95 2.13
CA HIS A 280 1.44 27.96 1.10
C HIS A 280 2.94 28.28 1.02
N LYS A 281 3.42 28.66 -0.19
CA LYS A 281 4.84 28.75 -0.60
C LYS A 281 5.81 29.42 0.40
N GLU A 282 5.37 30.33 1.26
CA GLU A 282 6.22 31.07 2.20
C GLU A 282 6.44 30.37 3.57
N GLN A 283 5.52 29.51 4.01
CA GLN A 283 5.63 28.75 5.28
C GLN A 283 6.61 27.56 5.18
N LEU A 284 6.85 27.11 3.95
CA LEU A 284 7.54 25.87 3.58
C LEU A 284 8.97 25.74 4.11
N ALA A 285 9.73 26.82 4.26
CA ALA A 285 11.13 26.71 4.70
C ALA A 285 11.26 26.31 6.17
N LYS A 286 10.42 26.86 7.05
CA LYS A 286 10.45 26.60 8.50
C LYS A 286 9.85 25.24 8.85
N GLU A 287 8.77 24.85 8.19
CA GLU A 287 8.12 23.55 8.42
C GLU A 287 8.94 22.37 7.90
N ARG A 288 9.65 22.53 6.76
CA ARG A 288 10.57 21.50 6.25
C ARG A 288 11.63 21.11 7.28
N GLU A 289 12.18 22.10 7.98
CA GLU A 289 13.24 21.87 8.96
C GLU A 289 12.70 21.20 10.23
N ALA A 290 11.50 21.59 10.69
CA ALA A 290 10.83 20.97 11.83
C ALA A 290 10.44 19.51 11.54
N ILE A 291 9.85 19.24 10.37
CA ILE A 291 9.47 17.90 9.91
C ILE A 291 10.71 17.03 9.73
N ALA A 292 11.79 17.55 9.13
CA ALA A 292 13.04 16.80 8.98
C ALA A 292 13.65 16.43 10.34
N ARG A 293 13.59 17.33 11.34
CA ARG A 293 14.03 17.05 12.71
C ARG A 293 13.14 16.00 13.39
N GLU A 294 11.83 16.05 13.20
CA GLU A 294 10.88 15.09 13.77
C GLU A 294 11.04 13.68 13.17
N ILE A 295 11.22 13.58 11.85
CA ILE A 295 11.53 12.33 11.15
C ILE A 295 12.88 11.80 11.64
N HIS A 296 13.92 12.65 11.71
CA HIS A 296 15.25 12.25 12.18
C HIS A 296 15.23 11.80 13.64
N SER A 297 14.48 12.48 14.51
CA SER A 297 14.34 12.09 15.91
C SER A 297 13.54 10.79 16.10
N SER A 298 12.58 10.51 15.21
CA SER A 298 11.75 9.30 15.26
C SER A 298 12.43 8.08 14.67
N LEU A 299 13.42 8.27 13.78
CA LEU A 299 14.24 7.20 13.20
C LEU A 299 15.45 6.82 14.07
N MET A 300 15.85 7.67 15.02
CA MET A 300 17.02 7.49 15.91
C MET A 300 16.68 6.97 17.32
N LYS A 301 15.40 6.68 17.59
CA LYS A 301 14.92 6.04 18.83
C LYS A 301 14.47 4.62 18.52
#